data_AF-A0A1B2LZ53-F1
#
_entry.id   AF-A0A1B2LZ53-F1
#
_cell.length_a   1.000
_cell.length_b   1.000
_cell.length_c   1.000
_cell.angle_alpha   90.00
_cell.angle_beta   90.00
_cell.angle_gamma   90.00
#
_symmetry.space_group_name_H-M   'P 1'
#
loop_
_entity.id
_entity.type
_entity.pdbx_description
1 polymer ?
#
loop_
_entity_poly.entity_id
_entity_poly.type
_entity_poly.pdbx_seq_one_letter_code
_entity_poly.pdbx_strand_id
1 'polypeptide(L)'
;MASENLKEKVFIAAGWLILFAAIYFVIGIFLITNGVSFEGKKVYELLKDTLTLAASFLAPVAAFVLFNDWRLEHSLISNEKFSMIIRDKVTDLEILSFHCFPSVEESEDSFKKKQDEYINLLAEIRSLALRLKGVNRRALQLKENLYTLNMVASRLLKSQGKNFKKHRNPVQYSDDIGGEVMQEHFELLSIVKKIEILHV
;
A
#
# COMPACT_ATOMS: atom_id res chain seq x y z
N MET A 1 -6.17 -9.56 10.75
CA MET A 1 -5.87 -10.07 12.11
C MET A 1 -6.08 -9.03 13.21
N ALA A 2 -5.46 -7.83 13.21
CA ALA A 2 -5.71 -6.85 14.29
C ALA A 2 -7.08 -6.15 14.23
N SER A 3 -7.63 -5.92 13.02
CA SER A 3 -8.92 -5.23 12.83
C SER A 3 -10.14 -6.09 13.17
N GLU A 4 -10.10 -7.40 12.89
CA GLU A 4 -11.19 -8.34 13.19
C GLU A 4 -11.45 -8.42 14.71
N ASN A 5 -10.39 -8.49 15.50
CA ASN A 5 -10.45 -8.50 16.97
C ASN A 5 -11.03 -7.18 17.52
N LEU A 6 -10.74 -6.04 16.87
CA LEU A 6 -11.23 -4.74 17.30
C LEU A 6 -12.74 -4.60 17.06
N LYS A 7 -13.21 -5.04 15.88
CA LYS A 7 -14.63 -5.02 15.51
C LYS A 7 -15.45 -5.91 16.45
N GLU A 8 -14.93 -7.09 16.77
CA GLU A 8 -15.56 -8.03 17.70
C GLU A 8 -15.65 -7.44 19.12
N LYS A 9 -14.56 -6.85 19.64
CA LYS A 9 -14.56 -6.17 20.94
C LYS A 9 -15.53 -4.99 21.00
N VAL A 10 -15.62 -4.22 19.92
CA VAL A 10 -16.58 -3.12 19.79
C VAL A 10 -18.02 -3.63 19.77
N PHE A 11 -18.30 -4.71 19.05
CA PHE A 11 -19.64 -5.33 19.03
C PHE A 11 -20.04 -5.88 20.40
N ILE A 12 -19.11 -6.51 21.12
CA ILE A 12 -19.34 -7.00 22.48
C ILE A 12 -19.61 -5.82 23.42
N ALA A 13 -18.81 -4.76 23.36
CA ALA A 13 -19.01 -3.56 24.18
C ALA A 13 -20.34 -2.86 23.87
N ALA A 14 -20.72 -2.75 22.59
CA ALA A 14 -22.01 -2.23 22.16
C ALA A 14 -23.18 -3.08 22.68
N GLY A 15 -23.04 -4.41 22.65
CA GLY A 15 -24.04 -5.35 23.21
C GLY A 15 -24.23 -5.14 24.72
N TRP A 16 -23.14 -4.99 25.48
CA TRP A 16 -23.21 -4.65 26.90
C TRP A 16 -23.87 -3.30 27.14
N LEU A 17 -23.57 -2.29 26.33
CA LEU A 17 -24.17 -0.96 26.46
C LEU A 17 -25.69 -0.98 26.20
N ILE A 18 -26.15 -1.75 25.22
CA ILE A 18 -27.58 -1.96 24.95
C ILE A 18 -28.25 -2.69 26.13
N LEU A 19 -27.59 -3.70 26.70
CA LEU A 19 -28.11 -4.42 27.87
C LEU A 19 -28.22 -3.49 29.10
N PHE A 20 -27.20 -2.68 29.36
CA PHE A 20 -27.22 -1.68 30.43
C PHE A 20 -28.31 -0.63 30.21
N ALA A 21 -28.50 -0.16 28.97
CA ALA A 21 -29.57 0.77 28.62
C ALA A 21 -30.95 0.14 28.85
N ALA A 22 -31.14 -1.14 28.52
CA ALA A 22 -32.39 -1.86 28.78
C ALA A 22 -32.67 -2.03 30.28
N ILE A 23 -31.66 -2.39 31.08
CA ILE A 23 -31.78 -2.49 32.55
C ILE A 23 -32.09 -1.12 33.16
N TYR A 24 -31.38 -0.07 32.73
CA TYR A 24 -31.63 1.31 33.16
C TYR A 24 -33.07 1.75 32.85
N PHE A 25 -33.57 1.42 31.66
CA PHE A 25 -34.94 1.72 31.25
C PHE A 25 -35.97 1.00 32.12
N VAL A 26 -35.78 -0.30 32.41
CA VAL A 26 -36.68 -1.08 33.27
C VAL A 26 -36.71 -0.54 34.70
N ILE A 27 -35.54 -0.22 35.27
CA ILE A 27 -35.43 0.38 36.60
C ILE A 27 -36.10 1.76 36.63
N GLY A 28 -35.92 2.58 35.58
CA GLY A 28 -36.54 3.89 35.48
C GLY A 28 -38.06 3.82 35.37
N ILE A 29 -38.62 2.86 34.62
CA ILE A 29 -40.08 2.62 34.60
C ILE A 29 -40.58 2.25 35.99
N PHE A 30 -39.89 1.36 36.69
CA PHE A 30 -40.25 0.92 38.04
C PHE A 30 -40.27 2.10 39.04
N LEU A 31 -39.27 2.98 38.97
CA LEU A 31 -39.19 4.20 39.79
C LEU A 31 -40.30 5.20 39.48
N ILE A 32 -40.68 5.36 38.21
CA ILE A 32 -41.74 6.30 37.79
C ILE A 32 -43.12 5.77 38.19
N THR A 33 -43.32 4.45 38.21
CA THR A 33 -44.66 3.87 38.37
C THR A 33 -45.16 3.80 39.81
N ASN A 34 -44.31 3.92 40.85
CA ASN A 34 -44.62 4.07 42.29
C ASN A 34 -46.09 3.75 42.71
N GLY A 35 -46.57 2.57 42.34
CA GLY A 35 -47.82 1.96 42.78
C GLY A 35 -49.17 2.46 42.23
N VAL A 36 -49.36 3.66 41.65
CA VAL A 36 -50.76 4.19 41.50
C VAL A 36 -51.16 4.86 40.17
N SER A 37 -50.25 5.37 39.33
CA SER A 37 -50.70 5.92 38.02
C SER A 37 -49.60 5.97 36.96
N PHE A 38 -49.83 5.30 35.83
CA PHE A 38 -48.95 5.30 34.67
C PHE A 38 -49.05 6.63 33.91
N GLU A 39 -48.07 7.52 34.09
CA GLU A 39 -47.96 8.76 33.31
C GLU A 39 -47.12 8.53 32.04
N GLY A 40 -47.78 8.28 30.91
CA GLY A 40 -47.11 7.98 29.64
C GLY A 40 -46.12 9.05 29.18
N LYS A 41 -46.31 10.32 29.57
CA LYS A 41 -45.37 11.41 29.27
C LYS A 41 -44.00 11.21 29.94
N LYS A 42 -43.98 10.82 31.22
CA LYS A 42 -42.73 10.57 31.97
C LYS A 42 -41.99 9.35 31.44
N VAL A 43 -42.71 8.30 31.03
CA VAL A 43 -42.12 7.10 30.43
C VAL A 43 -41.52 7.41 29.06
N TYR A 44 -42.18 8.25 28.25
CA TYR A 44 -41.65 8.71 26.97
C TYR A 44 -40.37 9.55 27.13
N GLU A 45 -40.35 10.47 28.11
CA GLU A 45 -39.15 11.25 28.44
C GLU A 45 -37.99 10.35 28.87
N LEU A 46 -38.24 9.37 29.75
CA LEU A 46 -37.24 8.39 30.16
C LEU A 46 -36.71 7.55 28.98
N LEU A 47 -37.60 7.12 28.07
CA LEU A 47 -37.20 6.37 26.87
C LEU A 47 -36.31 7.22 25.98
N LYS A 48 -36.69 8.46 25.75
CA LYS A 48 -35.92 9.42 24.95
C LYS A 48 -34.55 9.67 25.55
N ASP A 49 -34.46 9.86 26.86
CA ASP A 49 -33.18 10.10 27.55
C ASP A 49 -32.29 8.86 27.49
N THR A 50 -32.86 7.67 27.69
CA THR A 50 -32.14 6.40 27.59
C THR A 50 -31.59 6.17 26.18
N LEU A 51 -32.40 6.42 25.15
CA LEU A 51 -31.97 6.31 23.75
C LEU A 51 -30.93 7.37 23.38
N THR A 52 -31.08 8.59 23.89
CA THR A 52 -30.11 9.68 23.66
C THR A 52 -28.77 9.37 24.30
N LEU A 53 -28.79 8.87 25.53
CA LEU A 53 -27.59 8.40 26.23
C LEU A 53 -26.93 7.26 25.46
N ALA A 54 -27.70 6.24 25.07
CA ALA A 54 -27.17 5.12 24.29
C ALA A 54 -26.55 5.60 22.97
N ALA A 55 -27.26 6.45 22.21
CA ALA A 55 -26.77 7.01 20.96
C ALA A 55 -25.49 7.85 21.13
N SER A 56 -25.39 8.62 22.22
CA SER A 56 -24.19 9.45 22.50
C SER A 56 -22.92 8.61 22.66
N PHE A 57 -23.03 7.38 23.15
CA PHE A 57 -21.91 6.43 23.25
C PHE A 57 -21.76 5.56 22.00
N LEU A 58 -22.87 5.14 21.36
CA LEU A 58 -22.82 4.25 20.21
C LEU A 58 -22.36 4.97 18.93
N ALA A 59 -22.75 6.24 18.73
CA ALA A 59 -22.45 6.98 17.50
C ALA A 59 -20.95 7.21 17.28
N PRO A 60 -20.14 7.65 18.27
CA PRO A 60 -18.68 7.76 18.11
C PRO A 60 -18.02 6.41 17.78
N VAL A 61 -18.51 5.33 18.39
CA VAL A 61 -18.00 3.97 18.17
C VAL A 61 -18.32 3.48 16.77
N ALA A 62 -19.55 3.66 16.31
CA ALA A 62 -19.96 3.33 14.95
C ALA A 62 -19.17 4.16 13.91
N ALA A 63 -18.99 5.47 14.16
CA ALA A 63 -18.18 6.33 13.31
C ALA A 63 -16.72 5.88 13.24
N PHE A 64 -16.14 5.42 14.36
CA PHE A 64 -14.77 4.90 14.39
C PHE A 64 -14.61 3.61 13.58
N VAL A 65 -15.54 2.66 13.71
CA VAL A 65 -15.53 1.42 12.90
C VAL A 65 -15.67 1.75 11.42
N LEU A 66 -16.65 2.58 11.06
CA LEU A 66 -16.89 3.01 9.69
C LEU A 66 -15.66 3.71 9.10
N PHE A 67 -15.03 4.60 9.86
CA PHE A 67 -13.83 5.32 9.42
C PHE A 67 -12.63 4.39 9.21
N ASN A 68 -12.45 3.38 10.07
CA ASN A 68 -11.38 2.40 9.89
C ASN A 68 -11.58 1.54 8.64
N ASP A 69 -12.80 1.03 8.43
CA ASP A 69 -13.14 0.25 7.24
C ASP A 69 -12.94 1.10 5.96
N TRP A 70 -13.45 2.34 5.96
CA TRP A 70 -13.25 3.28 4.85
C TRP A 70 -11.78 3.59 4.57
N ARG A 71 -10.96 3.80 5.61
CA ARG A 71 -9.52 4.05 5.44
C ARG A 71 -8.78 2.86 4.84
N LEU A 72 -9.16 1.64 5.23
CA LEU A 72 -8.58 0.41 4.67
C LEU A 72 -8.94 0.30 3.19
N GLU A 73 -10.21 0.42 2.85
CA GLU A 73 -10.70 0.38 1.46
C GLU A 73 -10.02 1.44 0.59
N HIS A 74 -9.99 2.70 1.06
CA HIS A 74 -9.34 3.78 0.34
C HIS A 74 -7.83 3.53 0.13
N SER A 75 -7.18 2.87 1.09
CA SER A 75 -5.77 2.49 0.97
C SER A 75 -5.55 1.33 0.00
N LEU A 76 -6.49 0.38 -0.09
CA LEU A 76 -6.47 -0.70 -1.08
C LEU A 76 -6.66 -0.16 -2.50
N ILE A 77 -7.67 0.67 -2.72
CA ILE A 77 -7.92 1.32 -4.03
C ILE A 77 -6.71 2.15 -4.48
N SER A 78 -6.13 2.92 -3.54
CA SER A 78 -4.92 3.69 -3.84
C SER A 78 -3.73 2.80 -4.19
N ASN A 79 -3.56 1.67 -3.50
CA ASN A 79 -2.49 0.72 -3.77
C ASN A 79 -2.66 0.05 -5.13
N GLU A 80 -3.88 -0.35 -5.48
CA GLU A 80 -4.21 -0.94 -6.78
C GLU A 80 -3.80 0.02 -7.90
N LYS A 81 -4.25 1.29 -7.82
CA LYS A 81 -3.88 2.33 -8.77
C LYS A 81 -2.37 2.52 -8.89
N PHE A 82 -1.66 2.60 -7.77
CA PHE A 82 -0.20 2.77 -7.81
C PHE A 82 0.52 1.53 -8.32
N SER A 83 0.03 0.32 -8.01
CA SER A 83 0.63 -0.92 -8.48
C SER A 83 0.53 -1.06 -10.01
N MET A 84 -0.57 -0.62 -10.61
CA MET A 84 -0.72 -0.57 -12.07
C MET A 84 0.31 0.38 -12.70
N ILE A 85 0.40 1.61 -12.20
CA ILE A 85 1.37 2.59 -12.71
C ILE A 85 2.82 2.08 -12.54
N ILE A 86 3.13 1.49 -11.38
CA ILE A 86 4.44 0.91 -11.11
C ILE A 86 4.74 -0.21 -12.10
N ARG A 87 3.77 -1.08 -12.39
CA ARG A 87 3.95 -2.17 -13.35
C ARG A 87 4.29 -1.62 -14.73
N ASP A 88 3.51 -0.68 -15.24
CA ASP A 88 3.75 -0.07 -16.55
C ASP A 88 5.18 0.51 -16.62
N LYS A 89 5.59 1.24 -15.57
CA LYS A 89 6.92 1.84 -15.47
C LYS A 89 8.04 0.80 -15.33
N VAL A 90 7.79 -0.31 -14.66
CA VAL A 90 8.75 -1.40 -14.51
C VAL A 90 8.93 -2.14 -15.85
N THR A 91 7.87 -2.28 -16.65
CA THR A 91 7.97 -2.80 -18.02
C THR A 91 8.74 -1.84 -18.93
N ASP A 92 8.52 -0.52 -18.82
CA ASP A 92 9.34 0.48 -19.52
C ASP A 92 10.82 0.37 -19.13
N LEU A 93 11.10 0.09 -17.85
CA LEU A 93 12.45 -0.07 -17.32
C LEU A 93 13.15 -1.31 -17.88
N GLU A 94 12.41 -2.42 -18.02
CA GLU A 94 12.90 -3.62 -18.67
C GLU A 94 13.32 -3.32 -20.12
N ILE A 95 12.46 -2.65 -20.90
CA ILE A 95 12.78 -2.27 -22.29
C ILE A 95 14.04 -1.38 -22.34
N LEU A 96 14.10 -0.34 -21.51
CA LEU A 96 15.27 0.55 -21.47
C LEU A 96 16.55 -0.15 -20.98
N SER A 97 16.43 -1.17 -20.13
CA SER A 97 17.60 -1.92 -19.65
C SER A 97 18.32 -2.65 -20.78
N PHE A 98 17.60 -3.11 -21.82
CA PHE A 98 18.18 -3.67 -23.04
C PHE A 98 18.86 -2.59 -23.90
N HIS A 99 18.35 -1.36 -23.88
CA HIS A 99 18.91 -0.25 -24.64
C HIS A 99 20.09 0.45 -23.96
N CYS A 100 20.36 0.14 -22.68
CA CYS A 100 21.54 0.61 -21.94
C CYS A 100 22.79 -0.25 -22.18
N PHE A 101 22.75 -1.19 -23.13
CA PHE A 101 23.94 -1.84 -23.65
C PHE A 101 24.46 -1.03 -24.84
N PRO A 102 25.71 -0.55 -24.82
CA PRO A 102 26.25 0.24 -25.93
C PRO A 102 26.24 -0.62 -27.19
N SER A 103 25.56 -0.16 -28.24
CA SER A 103 25.79 -0.75 -29.56
C SER A 103 27.11 -0.22 -30.12
N VAL A 104 27.75 -0.99 -31.00
CA VAL A 104 29.06 -0.64 -31.60
C VAL A 104 29.03 0.70 -32.36
N GLU A 105 27.84 1.17 -32.74
CA GLU A 105 27.63 2.40 -33.50
C GLU A 105 27.10 3.58 -32.65
N GLU A 106 26.91 3.40 -31.34
CA GLU A 106 26.25 4.39 -30.49
C GLU A 106 27.19 5.53 -30.04
N SER A 107 26.77 6.78 -30.23
CA SER A 107 27.55 7.94 -29.77
C SER A 107 27.49 8.08 -28.25
N GLU A 108 28.54 8.62 -27.63
CA GLU A 108 28.60 8.83 -26.18
C GLU A 108 27.42 9.67 -25.66
N ASP A 109 26.99 10.68 -26.42
CA ASP A 109 25.85 11.53 -26.05
C ASP A 109 24.52 10.77 -26.10
N SER A 110 24.32 9.90 -27.09
CA SER A 110 23.12 9.06 -27.18
C SER A 110 23.05 8.03 -26.05
N PHE A 111 24.19 7.44 -25.68
CA PHE A 111 24.29 6.52 -24.55
C PHE A 111 23.99 7.20 -23.21
N LYS A 112 24.58 8.38 -22.96
CA LYS A 112 24.29 9.18 -21.75
C LYS A 112 22.81 9.54 -21.64
N LYS A 113 22.20 9.96 -22.74
CA LYS A 113 20.77 10.30 -22.76
C LYS A 113 19.88 9.12 -22.34
N LYS A 114 20.18 7.91 -22.80
CA LYS A 114 19.46 6.69 -22.39
C LYS A 114 19.71 6.34 -20.92
N GLN A 115 20.93 6.53 -20.42
CA GLN A 115 21.21 6.36 -18.99
C GLN A 115 20.42 7.34 -18.12
N ASP A 116 20.35 8.61 -18.53
CA ASP A 116 19.57 9.63 -17.82
C ASP A 116 18.08 9.27 -17.81
N GLU A 117 17.54 8.79 -18.93
CA GLU A 117 16.15 8.32 -19.02
C GLU A 117 15.90 7.13 -18.08
N TYR A 118 16.82 6.16 -18.04
CA TYR A 118 16.74 5.03 -17.12
C TYR A 118 16.80 5.45 -15.64
N ILE A 119 17.67 6.40 -15.29
CA ILE A 119 17.79 6.95 -13.93
C ILE A 119 16.50 7.69 -13.53
N ASN A 120 15.94 8.49 -14.43
CA ASN A 120 14.69 9.21 -14.19
C ASN A 120 13.54 8.22 -13.95
N LEU A 121 13.46 7.15 -14.73
CA LEU A 121 12.44 6.12 -14.58
C LEU A 121 12.58 5.38 -13.24
N LEU A 122 13.80 5.04 -12.82
CA LEU A 122 14.03 4.47 -11.48
C LEU A 122 13.60 5.42 -10.36
N ALA A 123 13.87 6.72 -10.49
CA ALA A 123 13.45 7.71 -9.52
C ALA A 123 11.92 7.82 -9.44
N GLU A 124 11.22 7.77 -10.58
CA GLU A 124 9.76 7.72 -10.64
C GLU A 124 9.22 6.47 -9.93
N ILE A 125 9.72 5.28 -10.27
CA ILE A 125 9.31 4.01 -9.63
C ILE A 125 9.53 4.09 -8.12
N ARG A 126 10.69 4.60 -7.67
CA ARG A 126 10.97 4.78 -6.24
C ARG A 126 9.99 5.74 -5.58
N SER A 127 9.67 6.85 -6.23
CA SER A 127 8.71 7.83 -5.70
C SER A 127 7.31 7.23 -5.54
N LEU A 128 6.90 6.37 -6.47
CA LEU A 128 5.63 5.64 -6.43
C LEU A 128 5.65 4.55 -5.34
N ALA A 129 6.77 3.82 -5.20
CA ALA A 129 6.95 2.80 -4.17
C ALA A 129 6.78 3.37 -2.75
N LEU A 130 7.22 4.62 -2.52
CA LEU A 130 7.03 5.32 -1.25
C LEU A 130 5.55 5.62 -0.94
N ARG A 131 4.72 5.77 -1.98
CA ARG A 131 3.27 6.05 -1.84
C ARG A 131 2.44 4.82 -1.54
N LEU A 132 2.96 3.61 -1.82
CA LEU A 132 2.30 2.37 -1.46
C LEU A 132 2.13 2.29 0.06
N LYS A 133 0.98 1.83 0.52
CA LYS A 133 0.70 1.59 1.95
C LYS A 133 0.85 0.10 2.25
N GLY A 134 1.49 -0.24 3.38
CA GLY A 134 1.69 -1.62 3.81
C GLY A 134 0.44 -2.24 4.45
N VAL A 135 -0.69 -2.21 3.72
CA VAL A 135 -2.01 -2.63 4.25
C VAL A 135 -2.18 -4.15 4.21
N ASN A 136 -1.59 -4.81 3.22
CA ASN A 136 -1.66 -6.26 3.04
C ASN A 136 -0.26 -6.85 2.75
N ARG A 137 -0.16 -8.18 2.83
CA ARG A 137 1.10 -8.90 2.61
C ARG A 137 1.66 -8.70 1.19
N ARG A 138 0.79 -8.59 0.18
CA ARG A 138 1.20 -8.39 -1.21
C ARG A 138 1.82 -7.02 -1.44
N ALA A 139 1.27 -5.97 -0.84
CA ALA A 139 1.81 -4.60 -0.89
C ALA A 139 3.18 -4.52 -0.21
N LEU A 140 3.39 -5.28 0.88
CA LEU A 140 4.69 -5.40 1.52
C LEU A 140 5.69 -6.12 0.62
N GLN A 141 5.31 -7.27 0.03
CA GLN A 141 6.15 -7.99 -0.94
C GLN A 141 6.50 -7.13 -2.17
N LEU A 142 5.53 -6.37 -2.68
CA LEU A 142 5.76 -5.43 -3.78
C LEU A 142 6.81 -4.37 -3.39
N LYS A 143 6.71 -3.79 -2.19
CA LYS A 143 7.72 -2.84 -1.68
C LYS A 143 9.11 -3.45 -1.56
N GLU A 144 9.21 -4.67 -1.04
CA GLU A 144 10.48 -5.39 -0.92
C GLU A 144 11.10 -5.67 -2.29
N ASN A 145 10.28 -6.11 -3.26
CA ASN A 145 10.73 -6.33 -4.63
C ASN A 145 11.16 -5.03 -5.30
N LEU A 146 10.46 -3.91 -5.09
CA LEU A 146 10.85 -2.60 -5.63
C LEU A 146 12.15 -2.08 -5.01
N TYR A 147 12.38 -2.33 -3.72
CA TYR A 147 13.65 -2.02 -3.07
C TYR A 147 14.80 -2.81 -3.69
N THR A 148 14.58 -4.12 -3.89
CA THR A 148 15.55 -5.01 -4.52
C THR A 148 15.83 -4.57 -5.96
N LEU A 149 14.78 -4.28 -6.74
CA LEU A 149 14.88 -3.76 -8.11
C LEU A 149 15.78 -2.52 -8.15
N ASN A 150 15.51 -1.53 -7.30
CA ASN A 150 16.30 -0.30 -7.25
C ASN A 150 17.79 -0.57 -6.92
N MET A 151 18.07 -1.51 -6.02
CA MET A 151 19.44 -1.93 -5.69
C MET A 151 20.13 -2.57 -6.90
N VAL A 152 19.49 -3.54 -7.55
CA VAL A 152 20.07 -4.25 -8.72
C VAL A 152 20.25 -3.30 -9.90
N ALA A 153 19.25 -2.46 -10.18
CA ALA A 153 19.32 -1.47 -11.25
C ALA A 153 20.45 -0.45 -11.04
N SER A 154 20.66 -0.01 -9.79
CA SER A 154 21.78 0.88 -9.45
C SER A 154 23.15 0.19 -9.64
N ARG A 155 23.25 -1.10 -9.33
CA ARG A 155 24.47 -1.89 -9.57
C ARG A 155 24.73 -2.02 -11.07
N LEU A 156 23.71 -2.40 -11.84
CA LEU A 156 23.77 -2.51 -13.29
C LEU A 156 24.28 -1.23 -13.94
N LEU A 157 23.70 -0.06 -13.59
CA LEU A 157 24.16 1.24 -14.09
C LEU A 157 25.64 1.50 -13.79
N LYS A 158 26.10 1.17 -12.59
CA LYS A 158 27.49 1.37 -12.18
C LYS A 158 28.43 0.44 -12.96
N SER A 159 28.05 -0.81 -13.17
CA SER A 159 28.80 -1.81 -13.93
C SER A 159 28.90 -1.41 -15.41
N GLN A 160 27.79 -0.95 -16.00
CA GLN A 160 27.73 -0.42 -17.37
C GLN A 160 28.64 0.81 -17.56
N GLY A 161 28.58 1.78 -16.64
CA GLY A 161 29.42 2.97 -16.69
C GLY A 161 30.93 2.68 -16.58
N LYS A 162 31.31 1.61 -15.87
CA LYS A 162 32.71 1.13 -15.84
C LYS A 162 33.11 0.50 -17.17
N ASN A 163 32.28 -0.38 -17.72
CA ASN A 163 32.56 -1.07 -19.00
C ASN A 163 32.66 -0.08 -20.16
N PHE A 164 31.77 0.91 -20.25
CA PHE A 164 31.84 1.95 -21.27
C PHE A 164 33.17 2.74 -21.23
N LYS A 165 33.67 3.05 -20.02
CA LYS A 165 34.98 3.73 -19.86
C LYS A 165 36.17 2.84 -20.21
N LYS A 166 36.08 1.53 -19.96
CA LYS A 166 37.13 0.54 -20.22
C LYS A 166 37.30 0.27 -21.72
N HIS A 167 36.20 0.23 -22.48
CA HIS A 167 36.19 -0.10 -23.91
C HIS A 167 36.09 1.14 -24.82
N ARG A 168 36.96 2.14 -24.61
CA ARG A 168 37.12 3.28 -25.55
C ARG A 168 37.77 2.91 -26.89
N ASN A 169 38.21 1.67 -27.07
CA ASN A 169 38.75 1.15 -28.32
C ASN A 169 37.81 0.06 -28.87
N PRO A 170 37.23 0.23 -30.07
CA PRO A 170 36.14 -0.60 -30.59
C PRO A 170 36.54 -2.04 -30.97
N VAL A 171 37.83 -2.39 -30.89
CA VAL A 171 38.34 -3.70 -31.34
C VAL A 171 38.16 -4.81 -30.30
N GLN A 172 37.84 -4.50 -29.04
CA GLN A 172 37.75 -5.48 -27.94
C GLN A 172 36.33 -5.71 -27.41
N TYR A 173 35.29 -5.29 -28.15
CA TYR A 173 33.93 -5.28 -27.61
C TYR A 173 33.23 -6.65 -27.62
N SER A 174 33.66 -7.62 -28.44
CA SER A 174 32.88 -8.87 -28.62
C SER A 174 33.14 -9.96 -27.58
N ASP A 175 34.29 -9.96 -26.90
CA ASP A 175 34.72 -11.15 -26.13
C ASP A 175 34.68 -10.96 -24.60
N ASP A 176 34.58 -9.71 -24.12
CA ASP A 176 34.68 -9.37 -22.68
C ASP A 176 33.51 -8.50 -22.19
N ILE A 177 32.31 -8.65 -22.78
CA ILE A 177 31.08 -8.14 -22.15
C ILE A 177 30.85 -8.97 -20.89
N GLY A 178 31.45 -8.46 -19.81
CA GLY A 178 31.67 -9.14 -18.55
C GLY A 178 30.41 -9.77 -17.99
N GLY A 179 30.52 -11.06 -17.66
CA GLY A 179 29.45 -11.87 -17.09
C GLY A 179 28.75 -11.24 -15.88
N GLU A 180 29.42 -10.31 -15.17
CA GLU A 180 28.82 -9.51 -14.09
C GLU A 180 27.64 -8.65 -14.57
N VAL A 181 27.75 -7.96 -15.71
CA VAL A 181 26.66 -7.13 -16.26
C VAL A 181 25.50 -7.98 -16.75
N MET A 182 25.79 -9.10 -17.41
CA MET A 182 24.74 -10.04 -17.85
C MET A 182 24.03 -10.68 -16.65
N GLN A 183 24.78 -11.04 -15.61
CA GLN A 183 24.21 -11.59 -14.37
C GLN A 183 23.31 -10.56 -13.66
N GLU A 184 23.76 -9.31 -13.53
CA GLU A 184 22.96 -8.23 -12.94
C GLU A 184 21.70 -7.94 -13.77
N HIS A 185 21.78 -8.03 -15.09
CA HIS A 185 20.64 -7.88 -15.98
C HIS A 185 19.63 -9.05 -15.83
N PHE A 186 20.09 -10.31 -15.78
CA PHE A 186 19.21 -11.44 -15.49
C PHE A 186 18.55 -11.36 -14.11
N GLU A 187 19.29 -10.89 -13.09
CA GLU A 187 18.75 -10.64 -11.76
C GLU A 187 17.65 -9.57 -11.81
N LEU A 188 17.87 -8.49 -12.58
CA LEU A 188 16.88 -7.44 -12.79
C LEU A 188 15.60 -8.00 -13.44
N LEU A 189 15.72 -8.75 -14.54
CA LEU A 189 14.58 -9.38 -15.23
C LEU A 189 13.80 -10.34 -14.32
N SER A 190 14.50 -11.10 -13.48
CA SER A 190 13.88 -11.97 -12.47
C SER A 190 12.99 -11.18 -11.50
N ILE A 191 13.46 -10.01 -11.07
CA ILE A 191 12.72 -9.14 -10.14
C ILE A 191 11.55 -8.46 -10.85
N VAL A 192 11.74 -7.97 -12.07
CA VAL A 192 10.67 -7.40 -12.91
C VAL A 192 9.52 -8.41 -13.03
N LYS A 193 9.83 -9.65 -13.41
CA LYS A 193 8.82 -10.70 -13.53
C LYS A 193 8.08 -11.00 -12.23
N LYS A 194 8.78 -10.97 -11.08
CA LYS A 194 8.13 -11.10 -9.76
C LYS A 194 7.16 -9.95 -9.48
N ILE A 195 7.50 -8.73 -9.89
CA ILE A 195 6.65 -7.55 -9.73
C ILE A 195 5.41 -7.64 -10.63
N GLU A 196 5.55 -8.08 -11.89
CA GLU A 196 4.43 -8.20 -12.82
C GLU A 196 3.36 -9.21 -12.36
N ILE A 197 3.77 -10.28 -11.67
CA ILE A 197 2.88 -11.33 -11.15
C ILE A 197 2.15 -10.87 -9.87
N LEU A 198 2.69 -9.87 -9.16
CA LEU A 198 2.11 -9.35 -7.92
C LEU A 198 0.96 -8.38 -8.21
N HIS A 199 -0.26 -8.91 -8.25
CA HIS A 199 -1.48 -8.10 -8.18
C HIS A 199 -1.78 -7.69 -6.74
N VAL A 200 -1.67 -6.39 -6.45
CA VAL A 200 -1.91 -5.76 -5.13
C VAL A 200 -3.24 -5.05 -5.08
#